data_AF-A0A7Y2CSC4-F1
#
_entry.id   AF-A0A7Y2CSC4-F1
#
_cell.length_a   1.000
_cell.length_b   1.000
_cell.length_c   1.000
_cell.angle_alpha   90.00
_cell.angle_beta   90.00
_cell.angle_gamma   90.00
#
_symmetry.space_group_name_H-M   'P 1'
#
loop_
_entity.id
_entity.type
_entity.pdbx_description
1 polymer ?
#
loop_
_entity_poly.entity_id
_entity_poly.type
_entity_poly.pdbx_seq_one_letter_code
_entity_poly.pdbx_strand_id
1 'polypeptide(L)'
;MHDSNGAVTYGTHEGAPEAVVRVERSFTDTGRSGSPLFEEQFEAIVDFQRQNIDLYRRYLDLLGDHAYESPHLPIESFRRGVLSTFSSDRAEAVFQSSGTTGAERSRHAVHRLGVYEKSIRTNFERQFGVGPFTFLADLPGYTNAGETSSLLYMVRCLIRSYGDEESGSFAGRREALEGAVAWSERYGTRLILFGVAFGLLDLVEAKALPLPPGSVVIETGGMKTRRQEISRDDLHRRLADGFGVDRSAVVSEYGMCELLSQCYTRGGDVFYPPSWVRVEVRDPENPLRRQPEGEPGVLAIIDLANMYSISAILTEDLGEQVGEGFRVTGRLTGSQLRGCNMLLNDLR
;
A
#
# COMPACT_ATOMS: atom_id res chain seq x y z
N MET A 1 -1.97 45.20 -18.24
CA MET A 1 -1.82 45.40 -16.78
C MET A 1 -2.82 44.49 -16.11
N HIS A 2 -2.33 43.75 -15.12
CA HIS A 2 -2.94 42.59 -14.47
C HIS A 2 -4.40 42.76 -14.04
N ASP A 3 -5.23 41.76 -14.36
CA ASP A 3 -5.89 40.94 -13.33
C ASP A 3 -6.54 39.70 -13.96
N SER A 4 -6.12 38.51 -13.55
CA SER A 4 -6.92 37.29 -13.71
C SER A 4 -6.51 36.27 -12.65
N ASN A 5 -7.06 36.48 -11.46
CA ASN A 5 -7.16 35.50 -10.38
C ASN A 5 -8.00 34.31 -10.87
N GLY A 6 -7.33 33.31 -11.44
CA GLY A 6 -7.94 32.02 -11.78
C GLY A 6 -8.04 31.14 -10.53
N ALA A 7 -9.03 31.41 -9.68
CA ALA A 7 -9.44 30.43 -8.68
C ALA A 7 -10.03 29.22 -9.42
N VAL A 8 -9.28 28.12 -9.43
CA VAL A 8 -9.77 26.82 -9.89
C VAL A 8 -10.83 26.37 -8.89
N THR A 9 -12.09 26.55 -9.24
CA THR A 9 -13.24 26.00 -8.51
C THR A 9 -13.31 24.50 -8.79
N TYR A 10 -12.86 23.68 -7.83
CA TYR A 10 -13.16 22.26 -7.82
C TYR A 10 -14.68 22.09 -7.70
N GLY A 11 -15.30 21.54 -8.75
CA GLY A 11 -16.73 21.30 -8.82
C GLY A 11 -17.24 20.50 -7.63
N THR A 12 -18.40 20.90 -7.13
CA THR A 12 -19.18 20.21 -6.09
C THR A 12 -19.41 18.74 -6.46
N HIS A 13 -19.10 17.85 -5.52
CA HIS A 13 -19.03 16.39 -5.68
C HIS A 13 -20.44 15.77 -5.81
N GLU A 14 -20.89 15.44 -7.02
CA GLU A 14 -22.20 14.79 -7.22
C GLU A 14 -22.19 13.34 -6.71
N GLY A 15 -22.68 13.14 -5.48
CA GLY A 15 -23.04 11.85 -4.89
C GLY A 15 -22.47 11.57 -3.49
N ALA A 16 -21.33 12.18 -3.13
CA ALA A 16 -20.70 11.95 -1.82
C ALA A 16 -21.25 12.93 -0.76
N PRO A 17 -21.57 12.47 0.47
CA PRO A 17 -21.93 13.35 1.57
C PRO A 17 -20.83 14.36 1.87
N GLU A 18 -21.21 15.53 2.39
CA GLU A 18 -20.25 16.59 2.73
C GLU A 18 -19.16 16.11 3.71
N ALA A 19 -19.52 15.21 4.64
CA ALA A 19 -18.57 14.60 5.56
C ALA A 19 -17.44 13.86 4.83
N VAL A 20 -17.75 13.04 3.81
CA VAL A 20 -16.76 12.30 3.01
C VAL A 20 -15.89 13.25 2.19
N VAL A 21 -16.48 14.31 1.64
CA VAL A 21 -15.72 15.36 0.95
C VAL A 21 -14.72 16.05 1.88
N ARG A 22 -15.08 16.25 3.15
CA ARG A 22 -14.13 16.75 4.16
C ARG A 22 -13.02 15.75 4.41
N VAL A 23 -13.33 14.45 4.50
CA VAL A 23 -12.30 13.39 4.64
C VAL A 23 -11.31 13.42 3.47
N GLU A 24 -11.77 13.50 2.21
CA GLU A 24 -10.89 13.58 1.04
C GLU A 24 -9.85 14.71 1.17
N ARG A 25 -10.29 15.85 1.73
CA ARG A 25 -9.44 17.03 1.90
C ARG A 25 -8.45 16.90 3.06
N SER A 26 -8.76 16.15 4.10
CA SER A 26 -7.99 16.16 5.36
C SER A 26 -7.60 14.79 5.92
N PHE A 27 -7.82 13.67 5.21
CA PHE A 27 -7.49 12.33 5.71
C PHE A 27 -6.02 12.24 6.13
N THR A 28 -5.13 12.93 5.43
CA THR A 28 -3.69 13.00 5.74
C THR A 28 -3.35 13.65 7.08
N ASP A 29 -4.27 14.40 7.67
CA ASP A 29 -4.05 15.27 8.84
C ASP A 29 -4.78 14.77 10.09
N THR A 30 -5.10 13.48 10.13
CA THR A 30 -5.79 12.76 11.22
C THR A 30 -5.03 12.69 12.55
N GLY A 31 -3.75 13.09 12.58
CA GLY A 31 -2.89 12.98 13.77
C GLY A 31 -2.32 11.57 13.92
N ARG A 32 -2.90 10.74 14.79
CA ARG A 32 -2.56 9.32 14.97
C ARG A 32 -3.82 8.45 14.85
N SER A 33 -3.67 7.17 14.53
CA SER A 33 -4.77 6.20 14.59
C SER A 33 -5.39 6.22 16.00
N GLY A 34 -6.72 6.24 16.08
CA GLY A 34 -7.46 6.32 17.35
C GLY A 34 -7.70 7.75 17.86
N SER A 35 -7.29 8.78 17.10
CA SER A 35 -7.72 10.15 17.41
C SER A 35 -9.24 10.31 17.20
N PRO A 36 -9.90 11.21 17.94
CA PRO A 36 -11.33 11.50 17.70
C PRO A 36 -11.64 11.87 16.25
N LEU A 37 -10.72 12.58 15.59
CA LEU A 37 -10.86 12.93 14.17
C LEU A 37 -10.78 11.71 13.26
N PHE A 38 -9.89 10.75 13.52
CA PHE A 38 -9.86 9.52 12.74
C PHE A 38 -11.19 8.76 12.86
N GLU A 39 -11.71 8.61 14.08
CA GLU A 39 -12.96 7.86 14.29
C GLU A 39 -14.14 8.54 13.61
N GLU A 40 -14.28 9.87 13.73
CA GLU A 40 -15.31 10.64 13.03
C GLU A 40 -15.25 10.46 11.51
N GLN A 41 -14.03 10.54 10.93
CA GLN A 41 -13.84 10.34 9.50
C GLN A 41 -14.15 8.91 9.07
N PHE A 42 -13.75 7.93 9.88
CA PHE A 42 -13.97 6.53 9.62
C PHE A 42 -15.47 6.18 9.65
N GLU A 43 -16.21 6.64 10.65
CA GLU A 43 -17.66 6.44 10.76
C GLU A 43 -18.38 7.03 9.53
N ALA A 44 -18.05 8.27 9.15
CA ALA A 44 -18.62 8.91 7.98
C ALA A 44 -18.35 8.12 6.68
N ILE A 45 -17.17 7.51 6.55
CA ILE A 45 -16.83 6.65 5.43
C ILE A 45 -17.63 5.35 5.46
N VAL A 46 -17.71 4.67 6.60
CA VAL A 46 -18.43 3.40 6.74
C VAL A 46 -19.90 3.59 6.40
N ASP A 47 -20.53 4.67 6.87
CA ASP A 47 -21.92 5.00 6.55
C ASP A 47 -22.13 5.20 5.05
N PHE A 48 -21.23 5.95 4.40
CA PHE A 48 -21.28 6.18 2.96
C PHE A 48 -21.08 4.88 2.17
N GLN A 49 -20.10 4.06 2.55
CA GLN A 49 -19.85 2.76 1.94
C GLN A 49 -21.03 1.81 2.12
N ARG A 50 -21.64 1.76 3.32
CA ARG A 50 -22.83 0.96 3.62
C ARG A 50 -24.02 1.34 2.76
N GLN A 51 -24.22 2.62 2.50
CA GLN A 51 -25.35 3.10 1.68
C GLN A 51 -25.18 2.80 0.18
N ASN A 52 -23.94 2.70 -0.30
CA ASN A 52 -23.66 2.66 -1.74
C ASN A 52 -23.06 1.33 -2.24
N ILE A 53 -22.63 0.44 -1.34
CA ILE A 53 -22.03 -0.86 -1.71
C ILE A 53 -22.91 -1.98 -1.15
N ASP A 54 -23.76 -2.57 -1.98
CA ASP A 54 -24.74 -3.59 -1.57
C ASP A 54 -24.13 -4.82 -0.90
N LEU A 55 -22.97 -5.29 -1.38
CA LEU A 55 -22.27 -6.41 -0.74
C LEU A 55 -21.84 -6.04 0.68
N TYR A 56 -21.32 -4.83 0.86
CA TYR A 56 -20.86 -4.35 2.15
C TYR A 56 -22.03 -4.10 3.10
N ARG A 57 -23.12 -3.51 2.62
CA ARG A 57 -24.35 -3.36 3.40
C ARG A 57 -24.83 -4.69 3.98
N ARG A 58 -24.99 -5.70 3.11
CA ARG A 58 -25.43 -7.04 3.54
C ARG A 58 -24.43 -7.68 4.50
N TYR A 59 -23.13 -7.47 4.29
CA TYR A 59 -22.09 -7.94 5.20
C TYR A 59 -22.20 -7.30 6.58
N LEU A 60 -22.35 -5.97 6.66
CA LEU A 60 -22.56 -5.26 7.92
C LEU A 60 -23.87 -5.68 8.62
N ASP A 61 -24.93 -5.93 7.85
CA ASP A 61 -26.20 -6.42 8.41
C ASP A 61 -26.03 -7.81 9.05
N LEU A 62 -25.16 -8.68 8.52
CA LEU A 62 -24.80 -9.97 9.15
C LEU A 62 -23.95 -9.82 10.41
N LEU A 63 -23.13 -8.77 10.50
CA LEU A 63 -22.31 -8.48 11.68
C LEU A 63 -23.13 -7.98 12.87
N GLY A 64 -24.33 -7.44 12.63
CA GLY A 64 -25.21 -6.90 13.67
C GLY A 64 -24.53 -5.80 14.47
N ASP A 65 -24.52 -5.95 15.80
CA ASP A 65 -23.96 -4.95 16.73
C ASP A 65 -22.45 -4.71 16.54
N HIS A 66 -21.73 -5.64 15.90
CA HIS A 66 -20.30 -5.52 15.63
C HIS A 66 -19.96 -4.73 14.36
N ALA A 67 -20.96 -4.23 13.62
CA ALA A 67 -20.76 -3.58 12.33
C ALA A 67 -19.78 -2.40 12.36
N TYR A 68 -19.75 -1.62 13.44
CA TYR A 68 -18.79 -0.50 13.59
C TYR A 68 -17.52 -0.89 14.35
N GLU A 69 -17.53 -1.96 15.15
CA GLU A 69 -16.35 -2.45 15.89
C GLU A 69 -15.39 -3.27 15.03
N SER A 70 -15.94 -3.97 14.04
CA SER A 70 -15.20 -4.82 13.11
C SER A 70 -15.83 -4.86 11.71
N PRO A 71 -15.95 -3.72 11.01
CA PRO A 71 -16.47 -3.64 9.64
C PRO A 71 -15.58 -4.30 8.57
N HIS A 72 -14.51 -4.99 8.95
CA HIS A 72 -13.49 -5.47 8.02
C HIS A 72 -14.06 -6.50 7.05
N LEU A 73 -14.24 -6.11 5.78
CA LEU A 73 -14.69 -6.98 4.72
C LEU A 73 -13.53 -7.88 4.26
N PRO A 74 -13.71 -9.20 4.11
CA PRO A 74 -12.65 -10.08 3.64
C PRO A 74 -12.15 -9.66 2.26
N ILE A 75 -10.82 -9.60 2.10
CA ILE A 75 -10.14 -9.11 0.88
C ILE A 75 -10.53 -9.90 -0.38
N GLU A 76 -10.95 -11.16 -0.25
CA GLU A 76 -11.45 -11.97 -1.37
C GLU A 76 -12.69 -11.33 -2.05
N SER A 77 -13.42 -10.47 -1.35
CA SER A 77 -14.58 -9.74 -1.89
C SER A 77 -14.23 -8.91 -3.12
N PHE A 78 -12.98 -8.43 -3.24
CA PHE A 78 -12.48 -7.69 -4.41
C PHE A 78 -12.42 -8.54 -5.69
N ARG A 79 -12.60 -9.86 -5.60
CA ARG A 79 -12.77 -10.76 -6.75
C ARG A 79 -14.23 -10.97 -7.14
N ARG A 80 -15.15 -10.83 -6.18
CA ARG A 80 -16.55 -11.27 -6.31
C ARG A 80 -17.49 -10.18 -6.81
N GLY A 81 -17.12 -8.91 -6.76
CA GLY A 81 -18.03 -7.83 -7.12
C GLY A 81 -17.41 -6.45 -7.24
N VAL A 82 -18.25 -5.49 -7.59
CA VAL A 82 -17.90 -4.07 -7.65
C VAL A 82 -17.95 -3.50 -6.23
N LEU A 83 -16.77 -3.17 -5.70
CA LEU A 83 -16.59 -2.59 -4.37
C LEU A 83 -16.33 -1.08 -4.49
N SER A 84 -17.28 -0.34 -5.06
CA SER A 84 -17.17 1.10 -5.26
C SER A 84 -18.48 1.82 -4.95
N THR A 85 -18.38 3.02 -4.38
CA THR A 85 -19.54 3.90 -4.10
C THR A 85 -19.97 4.71 -5.33
N PHE A 86 -19.43 4.38 -6.50
CA PHE A 86 -19.59 5.09 -7.76
C PHE A 86 -19.70 4.06 -8.90
N SER A 87 -20.29 4.48 -10.01
CA SER A 87 -20.46 3.65 -11.21
C SER A 87 -19.12 3.41 -11.91
N SER A 88 -18.94 2.23 -12.52
CA SER A 88 -17.65 1.80 -13.06
C SER A 88 -17.07 2.69 -14.16
N ASP A 89 -17.92 3.42 -14.89
CA ASP A 89 -17.53 4.39 -15.91
C ASP A 89 -16.87 5.66 -15.34
N ARG A 90 -17.03 5.90 -14.03
CA ARG A 90 -16.41 7.02 -13.30
C ARG A 90 -15.08 6.65 -12.63
N ALA A 91 -14.54 5.45 -12.90
CA ALA A 91 -13.22 5.07 -12.40
C ALA A 91 -12.13 5.77 -13.21
N GLU A 92 -11.23 6.49 -12.54
CA GLU A 92 -10.02 7.04 -13.17
C GLU A 92 -8.95 5.97 -13.41
N ALA A 93 -8.97 4.89 -12.61
CA ALA A 93 -8.13 3.71 -12.81
C ALA A 93 -8.78 2.45 -12.25
N VAL A 94 -8.33 1.29 -12.73
CA VAL A 94 -8.67 -0.02 -12.15
C VAL A 94 -7.39 -0.82 -11.95
N PHE A 95 -7.01 -0.99 -10.69
CA PHE A 95 -5.85 -1.80 -10.34
C PHE A 95 -6.21 -3.27 -10.16
N GLN A 96 -5.25 -4.15 -10.45
CA GLN A 96 -5.43 -5.59 -10.39
C GLN A 96 -4.31 -6.27 -9.61
N SER A 97 -4.67 -7.28 -8.81
CA SER A 97 -3.70 -8.12 -8.11
C SER A 97 -2.86 -8.95 -9.08
N SER A 98 -1.64 -9.32 -8.66
CA SER A 98 -0.78 -10.28 -9.36
C SER A 98 -1.36 -11.70 -9.21
N GLY A 99 -2.28 -12.09 -10.08
CA GLY A 99 -2.87 -13.44 -10.06
C GLY A 99 -2.01 -14.50 -10.74
N THR A 100 -2.08 -15.73 -10.24
CA THR A 100 -1.62 -16.95 -10.92
C THR A 100 -2.56 -17.30 -12.07
N THR A 101 -2.01 -17.82 -13.18
CA THR A 101 -2.77 -18.20 -14.37
C THR A 101 -3.98 -19.07 -14.01
N GLY A 102 -5.21 -18.61 -14.29
CA GLY A 102 -6.45 -19.36 -14.12
C GLY A 102 -7.35 -18.98 -12.93
N ALA A 103 -6.92 -18.08 -12.03
CA ALA A 103 -7.78 -17.57 -10.94
C ALA A 103 -8.28 -16.13 -11.23
N GLU A 104 -9.50 -15.80 -10.78
CA GLU A 104 -9.99 -14.42 -10.82
C GLU A 104 -9.14 -13.52 -9.94
N ARG A 105 -8.70 -12.40 -10.50
CA ARG A 105 -7.85 -11.40 -9.83
C ARG A 105 -8.73 -10.41 -9.06
N SER A 106 -8.24 -9.96 -7.91
CA SER A 106 -8.83 -8.80 -7.25
C SER A 106 -8.80 -7.59 -8.20
N ARG A 107 -9.86 -6.78 -8.17
CA ARG A 107 -9.97 -5.53 -8.94
C ARG A 107 -10.35 -4.39 -8.01
N HIS A 108 -9.55 -3.33 -8.00
CA HIS A 108 -9.83 -2.12 -7.23
C HIS A 108 -10.08 -0.95 -8.17
N ALA A 109 -11.34 -0.51 -8.27
CA ALA A 109 -11.71 0.68 -9.02
C ALA A 109 -11.41 1.93 -8.19
N VAL A 110 -10.61 2.85 -8.73
CA VAL A 110 -10.19 4.08 -8.07
C VAL A 110 -11.00 5.23 -8.64
N HIS A 111 -11.76 5.91 -7.78
CA HIS A 111 -12.58 7.05 -8.21
C HIS A 111 -11.74 8.24 -8.65
N ARG A 112 -10.71 8.57 -7.86
CA ARG A 112 -9.87 9.77 -8.03
C ARG A 112 -8.43 9.41 -7.76
N LEU A 113 -7.60 9.42 -8.80
CA LEU A 113 -6.17 9.18 -8.69
C LEU A 113 -5.48 10.24 -7.83
N GLY A 114 -5.99 11.48 -7.81
CA GLY A 114 -5.47 12.54 -6.95
C GLY A 114 -5.47 12.21 -5.45
N VAL A 115 -6.42 11.37 -4.98
CA VAL A 115 -6.42 10.86 -3.60
C VAL A 115 -5.25 9.90 -3.37
N TYR A 116 -5.05 8.96 -4.30
CA TYR A 116 -3.97 8.00 -4.21
C TYR A 116 -2.61 8.70 -4.28
N GLU A 117 -2.44 9.62 -5.24
CA GLU A 117 -1.24 10.44 -5.38
C GLU A 117 -0.94 11.25 -4.11
N LYS A 118 -1.97 11.83 -3.46
CA LYS A 118 -1.81 12.53 -2.18
C LYS A 118 -1.33 11.59 -1.08
N SER A 119 -1.94 10.40 -0.95
CA SER A 119 -1.53 9.38 0.02
C SER A 119 -0.06 8.96 -0.18
N ILE A 120 0.32 8.62 -1.42
CA ILE A 120 1.69 8.24 -1.80
C ILE A 120 2.68 9.33 -1.40
N ARG A 121 2.44 10.57 -1.87
CA ARG A 121 3.34 11.70 -1.69
C ARG A 121 3.51 12.06 -0.21
N THR A 122 2.39 12.23 0.51
CA THR A 122 2.43 12.63 1.91
C THR A 122 3.13 11.59 2.79
N ASN A 123 2.89 10.30 2.57
CA ASN A 123 3.57 9.28 3.36
C ASN A 123 5.05 9.19 2.99
N PHE A 124 5.38 9.22 1.69
CA PHE A 124 6.76 9.15 1.23
C PHE A 124 7.59 10.33 1.76
N GLU A 125 7.08 11.56 1.69
CA GLU A 125 7.75 12.76 2.23
C GLU A 125 8.04 12.64 3.73
N ARG A 126 7.10 12.07 4.50
CA ARG A 126 7.28 11.86 5.95
C ARG A 126 8.37 10.84 6.27
N GLN A 127 8.59 9.84 5.40
CA GLN A 127 9.56 8.77 5.64
C GLN A 127 10.95 9.11 5.07
N PHE A 128 11.01 9.72 3.89
CA PHE A 128 12.25 9.89 3.12
C PHE A 128 12.65 11.35 2.89
N GLY A 129 11.79 12.29 3.26
CA GLY A 129 11.98 13.72 3.02
C GLY A 129 11.48 14.17 1.65
N VAL A 130 11.72 15.44 1.34
CA VAL A 130 11.40 16.04 0.03
C VAL A 130 12.65 15.96 -0.84
N GLY A 131 12.47 15.59 -2.11
CA GLY A 131 13.56 15.43 -3.09
C GLY A 131 14.24 16.74 -3.52
N PRO A 132 15.02 16.72 -4.61
CA PRO A 132 15.05 15.65 -5.62
C PRO A 132 15.81 14.38 -5.18
N PHE A 133 15.39 13.24 -5.72
CA PHE A 133 16.00 11.93 -5.56
C PHE A 133 16.35 11.34 -6.94
N THR A 134 17.35 10.46 -6.98
CA THR A 134 17.62 9.62 -8.14
C THR A 134 16.93 8.28 -7.96
N PHE A 135 15.77 8.07 -8.58
CA PHE A 135 15.02 6.82 -8.44
C PHE A 135 15.44 5.79 -9.49
N LEU A 136 15.71 4.56 -9.06
CA LEU A 136 15.77 3.40 -9.94
C LEU A 136 14.76 2.36 -9.51
N ALA A 137 13.93 1.88 -10.44
CA ALA A 137 12.89 0.90 -10.13
C ALA A 137 13.02 -0.38 -10.96
N ASP A 138 13.34 -1.49 -10.29
CA ASP A 138 13.47 -2.84 -10.85
C ASP A 138 12.24 -3.71 -10.54
N LEU A 139 11.24 -3.67 -11.41
CA LEU A 139 9.96 -4.34 -11.22
C LEU A 139 9.59 -5.25 -12.42
N PRO A 140 10.45 -6.21 -12.81
CA PRO A 140 10.30 -6.97 -14.06
C PRO A 140 9.02 -7.81 -14.08
N GLY A 141 8.61 -8.38 -12.94
CA GLY A 141 7.37 -9.16 -12.81
C GLY A 141 6.08 -8.35 -12.97
N TYR A 142 6.16 -7.02 -12.90
CA TYR A 142 5.01 -6.11 -13.01
C TYR A 142 4.90 -5.47 -14.39
N THR A 143 5.94 -5.55 -15.23
CA THR A 143 5.94 -4.94 -16.59
C THR A 143 4.74 -5.36 -17.43
N ASN A 144 4.36 -6.65 -17.37
CA ASN A 144 3.20 -7.19 -18.08
C ASN A 144 1.85 -6.72 -17.52
N ALA A 145 1.79 -6.26 -16.26
CA ALA A 145 0.57 -5.71 -15.67
C ALA A 145 0.31 -4.26 -16.15
N GLY A 146 1.36 -3.57 -16.63
CA GLY A 146 1.25 -2.24 -17.22
C GLY A 146 0.52 -1.24 -16.32
N GLU A 147 -0.52 -0.60 -16.87
CA GLU A 147 -1.32 0.43 -16.19
C GLU A 147 -2.21 -0.11 -15.07
N THR A 148 -2.43 -1.43 -15.00
CA THR A 148 -3.25 -2.06 -13.96
C THR A 148 -2.49 -2.34 -12.66
N SER A 149 -1.18 -2.07 -12.61
CA SER A 149 -0.38 -2.25 -11.39
C SER A 149 -0.37 -0.97 -10.54
N SER A 150 -0.97 -1.05 -9.34
CA SER A 150 -0.92 0.02 -8.35
C SER A 150 0.52 0.34 -7.88
N LEU A 151 1.39 -0.67 -7.86
CA LEU A 151 2.82 -0.53 -7.53
C LEU A 151 3.57 0.27 -8.60
N LEU A 152 3.43 -0.10 -9.89
CA LEU A 152 4.04 0.67 -10.97
C LEU A 152 3.50 2.10 -11.02
N TYR A 153 2.20 2.27 -10.76
CA TYR A 153 1.61 3.59 -10.66
C TYR A 153 2.23 4.43 -9.54
N MET A 154 2.36 3.86 -8.34
CA MET A 154 2.96 4.52 -7.18
C MET A 154 4.40 4.96 -7.45
N VAL A 155 5.23 4.07 -7.98
CA VAL A 155 6.62 4.39 -8.32
C VAL A 155 6.71 5.49 -9.38
N ARG A 156 5.86 5.45 -10.42
CA ARG A 156 5.80 6.53 -11.42
C ARG A 156 5.35 7.86 -10.81
N CYS A 157 4.41 7.84 -9.87
CA CYS A 157 3.98 9.02 -9.13
C CYS A 157 5.17 9.63 -8.36
N LEU A 158 5.96 8.81 -7.66
CA LEU A 158 7.16 9.27 -6.94
C LEU A 158 8.22 9.84 -7.87
N ILE A 159 8.55 9.15 -8.96
CA ILE A 159 9.51 9.61 -9.98
C ILE A 159 9.05 10.96 -10.55
N ARG A 160 7.77 11.09 -10.92
CA ARG A 160 7.24 12.36 -11.45
C ARG A 160 7.27 13.50 -10.42
N SER A 161 7.11 13.18 -9.14
CA SER A 161 6.98 14.19 -8.07
C SER A 161 8.34 14.65 -7.53
N TYR A 162 9.32 13.74 -7.46
CA TYR A 162 10.59 13.99 -6.77
C TYR A 162 11.82 13.47 -7.53
N GLY A 163 11.66 12.87 -8.70
CA GLY A 163 12.76 12.33 -9.48
C GLY A 163 13.56 13.39 -10.22
N ASP A 164 14.84 13.13 -10.40
CA ASP A 164 15.72 13.85 -11.31
C ASP A 164 15.73 13.25 -12.73
N GLU A 165 16.61 13.77 -13.60
CA GLU A 165 16.69 13.40 -15.01
C GLU A 165 17.13 11.94 -15.24
N GLU A 166 17.89 11.36 -14.30
CA GLU A 166 18.35 9.97 -14.36
C GLU A 166 17.37 8.99 -13.68
N SER A 167 16.27 9.51 -13.14
CA SER A 167 15.26 8.68 -12.51
C SER A 167 14.45 7.87 -13.52
N GLY A 168 14.27 6.56 -13.27
CA GLY A 168 13.54 5.72 -14.20
C GLY A 168 13.42 4.25 -13.84
N SER A 169 12.86 3.47 -14.77
CA SER A 169 12.81 2.01 -14.62
C SER A 169 14.16 1.39 -14.98
N PHE A 170 14.66 0.63 -14.02
CA PHE A 170 15.83 -0.21 -14.14
C PHE A 170 15.37 -1.61 -14.56
N ALA A 171 15.27 -1.88 -15.87
CA ALA A 171 14.88 -3.20 -16.38
C ALA A 171 16.06 -4.19 -16.39
N GLY A 172 16.78 -4.30 -15.28
CA GLY A 172 18.01 -5.12 -15.17
C GLY A 172 19.21 -4.60 -15.98
N ARG A 173 19.19 -3.34 -16.43
CA ARG A 173 20.24 -2.76 -17.29
C ARG A 173 21.34 -2.13 -16.44
N ARG A 174 22.48 -2.81 -16.27
CA ARG A 174 23.67 -2.32 -15.55
C ARG A 174 24.03 -0.86 -15.86
N GLU A 175 23.97 -0.46 -17.13
CA GLU A 175 24.26 0.92 -17.56
C GLU A 175 23.37 1.97 -16.87
N ALA A 176 22.10 1.66 -16.61
CA ALA A 176 21.18 2.57 -15.91
C ALA A 176 21.54 2.69 -14.42
N LEU A 177 22.04 1.63 -13.79
CA LEU A 177 22.57 1.70 -12.42
C LEU A 177 23.84 2.55 -12.38
N GLU A 178 24.76 2.32 -13.31
CA GLU A 178 25.98 3.09 -13.45
C GLU A 178 25.70 4.58 -13.65
N GLY A 179 24.74 4.93 -14.52
CA GLY A 179 24.31 6.31 -14.74
C GLY A 179 23.74 6.97 -13.50
N ALA A 180 22.81 6.31 -12.81
CA ALA A 180 22.20 6.84 -11.59
C ALA A 180 23.21 7.02 -10.45
N VAL A 181 24.14 6.08 -10.29
CA VAL A 181 25.24 6.18 -9.30
C VAL A 181 26.11 7.39 -9.63
N ALA A 182 26.58 7.50 -10.88
CA ALA A 182 27.42 8.61 -11.31
C ALA A 182 26.73 9.98 -11.16
N TRP A 183 25.42 10.04 -11.43
CA TRP A 183 24.61 11.24 -11.24
C TRP A 183 24.48 11.61 -9.76
N SER A 184 24.11 10.64 -8.92
CA SER A 184 23.98 10.82 -7.48
C SER A 184 25.27 11.31 -6.84
N GLU A 185 26.42 10.75 -7.22
CA GLU A 185 27.74 11.22 -6.74
C GLU A 185 28.07 12.64 -7.23
N ARG A 186 27.74 12.95 -8.49
CA ARG A 186 28.06 14.25 -9.09
C ARG A 186 27.22 15.39 -8.52
N TYR A 187 25.93 15.14 -8.29
CA TYR A 187 24.97 16.18 -7.91
C TYR A 187 24.54 16.11 -6.44
N GLY A 188 24.97 15.08 -5.70
CA GLY A 188 24.62 14.90 -4.30
C GLY A 188 23.15 14.55 -4.06
N THR A 189 22.44 14.08 -5.10
CA THR A 189 21.06 13.60 -4.97
C THR A 189 21.05 12.23 -4.31
N ARG A 190 20.12 11.99 -3.39
CA ARG A 190 19.99 10.70 -2.72
C ARG A 190 19.39 9.68 -3.69
N LEU A 191 20.09 8.56 -3.91
CA LEU A 191 19.61 7.47 -4.76
C LEU A 191 18.63 6.59 -4.00
N ILE A 192 17.49 6.28 -4.61
CA ILE A 192 16.47 5.35 -4.08
C ILE A 192 16.26 4.22 -5.07
N LEU A 193 16.72 3.02 -4.70
CA LEU A 193 16.59 1.81 -5.49
C LEU A 193 15.36 1.01 -5.01
N PHE A 194 14.29 1.03 -5.79
CA PHE A 194 13.12 0.19 -5.62
C PHE A 194 13.31 -1.15 -6.34
N GLY A 195 12.95 -2.26 -5.71
CA GLY A 195 12.88 -3.53 -6.42
C GLY A 195 12.17 -4.64 -5.66
N VAL A 196 11.82 -5.70 -6.39
CA VAL A 196 11.34 -6.94 -5.77
C VAL A 196 12.51 -7.70 -5.15
N ALA A 197 12.28 -8.40 -4.02
CA ALA A 197 13.34 -9.06 -3.24
C ALA A 197 14.35 -9.88 -4.08
N PHE A 198 13.87 -10.76 -4.97
CA PHE A 198 14.74 -11.57 -5.81
C PHE A 198 15.46 -10.77 -6.89
N GLY A 199 14.80 -9.76 -7.49
CA GLY A 199 15.45 -8.90 -8.49
C GLY A 199 16.61 -8.14 -7.87
N LEU A 200 16.43 -7.60 -6.66
CA LEU A 200 17.51 -6.94 -5.93
C LEU A 200 18.66 -7.89 -5.59
N LEU A 201 18.38 -9.15 -5.21
CA LEU A 201 19.41 -10.16 -4.98
C LEU A 201 20.16 -10.52 -6.28
N ASP A 202 19.46 -10.68 -7.40
CA ASP A 202 20.08 -10.94 -8.70
C ASP A 202 21.07 -9.83 -9.07
N LEU A 203 20.79 -8.57 -8.71
CA LEU A 203 21.72 -7.45 -8.90
C LEU A 203 22.96 -7.53 -8.02
N VAL A 204 22.78 -7.89 -6.75
CA VAL A 204 23.91 -8.13 -5.85
C VAL A 204 24.78 -9.28 -6.38
N GLU A 205 24.18 -10.38 -6.83
CA GLU A 205 24.90 -11.54 -7.37
C GLU A 205 25.62 -11.23 -8.70
N ALA A 206 25.02 -10.38 -9.53
CA ALA A 206 25.64 -9.82 -10.74
C ALA A 206 26.77 -8.81 -10.44
N LYS A 207 27.17 -8.68 -9.17
CA LYS A 207 28.19 -7.75 -8.65
C LYS A 207 27.89 -6.32 -9.05
N ALA A 208 26.66 -5.87 -8.81
CA ALA A 208 26.28 -4.47 -8.91
C ALA A 208 27.28 -3.57 -8.18
N LEU A 209 27.38 -2.32 -8.63
CA LEU A 209 28.25 -1.34 -7.99
C LEU A 209 27.71 -0.98 -6.60
N PRO A 210 28.61 -0.63 -5.65
CA PRO A 210 28.16 -0.05 -4.40
C PRO A 210 27.38 1.23 -4.68
N LEU A 211 26.32 1.47 -3.92
CA LEU A 211 25.51 2.67 -4.04
C LEU A 211 26.19 3.83 -3.28
N PRO A 212 25.99 5.09 -3.72
CA PRO A 212 26.53 6.24 -3.02
C PRO A 212 26.07 6.33 -1.56
N PRO A 213 26.87 6.91 -0.66
CA PRO A 213 26.48 7.09 0.73
C PRO A 213 25.13 7.80 0.88
N GLY A 214 24.31 7.31 1.80
CA GLY A 214 22.96 7.84 2.04
C GLY A 214 21.88 7.26 1.12
N SER A 215 22.23 6.45 0.12
CA SER A 215 21.26 5.74 -0.72
C SER A 215 20.31 4.85 0.10
N VAL A 216 19.10 4.63 -0.42
CA VAL A 216 18.08 3.76 0.19
C VAL A 216 17.73 2.66 -0.78
N VAL A 217 17.65 1.43 -0.26
CA VAL A 217 17.13 0.28 -1.00
C VAL A 217 15.75 -0.03 -0.44
N ILE A 218 14.72 0.08 -1.28
CA ILE A 218 13.33 -0.22 -0.92
C ILE A 218 12.94 -1.53 -1.59
N GLU A 219 12.81 -2.56 -0.78
CA GLU A 219 12.27 -3.85 -1.18
C GLU A 219 10.73 -3.82 -1.11
N THR A 220 10.07 -4.29 -2.17
CA THR A 220 8.60 -4.38 -2.25
C THR A 220 8.19 -5.73 -2.81
N GLY A 221 7.18 -6.35 -2.18
CA GLY A 221 6.54 -7.57 -2.67
C GLY A 221 7.48 -8.75 -3.00
N GLY A 222 6.93 -9.81 -3.58
CA GLY A 222 7.75 -10.80 -4.29
C GLY A 222 8.47 -11.89 -3.47
N MET A 223 8.29 -11.99 -2.14
CA MET A 223 8.83 -13.13 -1.36
C MET A 223 8.15 -14.50 -1.67
N LYS A 224 7.33 -14.62 -2.72
CA LYS A 224 6.49 -15.81 -3.01
C LYS A 224 6.78 -16.48 -4.34
N THR A 225 8.04 -16.78 -4.62
CA THR A 225 8.42 -17.63 -5.77
C THR A 225 9.51 -18.66 -5.46
N ARG A 226 9.06 -19.90 -5.28
CA ARG A 226 9.62 -21.21 -5.70
C ARG A 226 11.07 -21.64 -5.44
N ARG A 227 12.02 -20.87 -4.87
CA ARG A 227 13.41 -21.37 -4.77
C ARG A 227 14.13 -21.35 -3.42
N GLN A 228 13.75 -20.53 -2.44
CA GLN A 228 14.26 -20.66 -1.05
C GLN A 228 13.48 -19.73 -0.11
N GLU A 229 13.18 -20.19 1.11
CA GLU A 229 12.76 -19.29 2.20
C GLU A 229 13.99 -18.53 2.69
N ILE A 230 14.17 -17.29 2.22
CA ILE A 230 15.10 -16.34 2.83
C ILE A 230 14.33 -15.55 3.90
N SER A 231 14.90 -15.43 5.10
CA SER A 231 14.31 -14.55 6.10
C SER A 231 14.50 -13.09 5.68
N ARG A 232 13.60 -12.19 6.08
CA ARG A 232 13.73 -10.75 5.80
C ARG A 232 15.04 -10.18 6.34
N ASP A 233 15.47 -10.64 7.52
CA ASP A 233 16.75 -10.22 8.08
C ASP A 233 17.93 -10.68 7.21
N ASP A 234 17.91 -11.92 6.70
CA ASP A 234 18.98 -12.40 5.82
C ASP A 234 18.96 -11.68 4.47
N LEU A 235 17.78 -11.47 3.89
CA LEU A 235 17.58 -10.71 2.66
C LEU A 235 18.19 -9.33 2.78
N HIS A 236 17.71 -8.54 3.74
CA HIS A 236 18.17 -7.17 3.84
C HIS A 236 19.66 -7.10 4.23
N ARG A 237 20.23 -8.08 4.94
CA ARG A 237 21.68 -8.13 5.24
C ARG A 237 22.48 -8.28 3.95
N ARG A 238 22.08 -9.23 3.09
CA ARG A 238 22.70 -9.42 1.78
C ARG A 238 22.57 -8.18 0.89
N LEU A 239 21.42 -7.50 0.94
CA LEU A 239 21.23 -6.24 0.20
C LEU A 239 22.14 -5.13 0.73
N ALA A 240 22.22 -4.95 2.04
CA ALA A 240 23.09 -3.96 2.67
C ALA A 240 24.56 -4.20 2.31
N ASP A 241 25.04 -5.43 2.50
CA ASP A 241 26.42 -5.82 2.19
C ASP A 241 26.72 -5.70 0.68
N GLY A 242 25.78 -6.16 -0.16
CA GLY A 242 25.92 -6.18 -1.61
C GLY A 242 25.96 -4.79 -2.25
N PHE A 243 25.13 -3.87 -1.75
CA PHE A 243 25.08 -2.49 -2.23
C PHE A 243 25.98 -1.54 -1.43
N GLY A 244 26.64 -2.00 -0.37
CA GLY A 244 27.52 -1.17 0.46
C GLY A 244 26.78 -0.06 1.23
N VAL A 245 25.53 -0.31 1.64
CA VAL A 245 24.70 0.65 2.39
C VAL A 245 24.48 0.18 3.83
N ASP A 246 24.17 1.11 4.73
CA ASP A 246 23.82 0.77 6.10
C ASP A 246 22.59 -0.13 6.17
N ARG A 247 22.57 -1.04 7.15
CA ARG A 247 21.46 -1.97 7.40
C ARG A 247 20.11 -1.26 7.56
N SER A 248 20.11 -0.05 8.13
CA SER A 248 18.92 0.80 8.33
C SER A 248 18.43 1.48 7.06
N ALA A 249 19.26 1.53 6.00
CA ALA A 249 18.91 2.09 4.70
C ALA A 249 18.25 1.06 3.77
N VAL A 250 18.14 -0.20 4.20
CA VAL A 250 17.30 -1.20 3.54
C VAL A 250 15.93 -1.21 4.21
N VAL A 251 14.92 -0.84 3.44
CA VAL A 251 13.54 -0.66 3.89
C VAL A 251 12.63 -1.63 3.15
N SER A 252 11.63 -2.18 3.82
CA SER A 252 10.55 -2.91 3.15
C SER A 252 9.32 -2.02 3.01
N GLU A 253 8.63 -2.15 1.89
CA GLU A 253 7.31 -1.58 1.62
C GLU A 253 6.25 -2.68 1.72
N TYR A 254 5.14 -2.37 2.38
CA TYR A 254 3.95 -3.19 2.46
C TYR A 254 2.77 -2.44 1.85
N GLY A 255 2.16 -3.08 0.86
CA GLY A 255 1.02 -2.59 0.11
C GLY A 255 0.35 -3.71 -0.68
N MET A 256 -0.79 -3.40 -1.29
CA MET A 256 -1.56 -4.30 -2.15
C MET A 256 -2.45 -3.48 -3.08
N CYS A 257 -3.04 -4.11 -4.11
CA CYS A 257 -3.85 -3.36 -5.07
C CYS A 257 -5.15 -2.83 -4.46
N GLU A 258 -5.62 -3.46 -3.39
CA GLU A 258 -6.81 -3.12 -2.62
C GLU A 258 -6.59 -1.93 -1.67
N LEU A 259 -5.34 -1.50 -1.42
CA LEU A 259 -5.00 -0.36 -0.58
C LEU A 259 -4.55 0.84 -1.43
N LEU A 260 -4.84 2.05 -0.96
CA LEU A 260 -4.32 3.30 -1.52
C LEU A 260 -3.27 3.95 -0.61
N SER A 261 -2.77 3.20 0.36
CA SER A 261 -1.73 3.63 1.30
C SER A 261 -0.67 2.54 1.48
N GLN A 262 0.60 2.96 1.47
CA GLN A 262 1.74 2.07 1.73
C GLN A 262 2.17 2.18 3.19
N CYS A 263 2.75 1.10 3.72
CA CYS A 263 3.46 1.12 5.01
C CYS A 263 4.93 0.83 4.75
N TYR A 264 5.85 1.54 5.42
CA TYR A 264 7.28 1.33 5.27
C TYR A 264 7.89 0.91 6.60
N THR A 265 8.94 0.08 6.54
CA THR A 265 9.82 -0.10 7.70
C THR A 265 10.76 1.10 7.85
N ARG A 266 11.41 1.23 9.01
CA ARG A 266 12.44 2.25 9.28
C ARG A 266 13.78 1.57 9.57
N GLY A 267 14.14 0.63 8.69
CA GLY A 267 15.07 -0.45 9.01
C GLY A 267 14.40 -1.54 9.86
N GLY A 268 14.95 -2.75 9.82
CA GLY A 268 14.37 -3.90 10.52
C GLY A 268 13.08 -4.42 9.86
N ASP A 269 12.17 -4.98 10.66
CA ASP A 269 11.01 -5.75 10.19
C ASP A 269 9.63 -5.20 10.60
N VAL A 270 9.60 -4.08 11.34
CA VAL A 270 8.37 -3.43 11.78
C VAL A 270 7.94 -2.37 10.77
N PHE A 271 6.73 -2.54 10.22
CA PHE A 271 6.08 -1.59 9.33
C PHE A 271 5.33 -0.54 10.13
N TYR A 272 5.41 0.72 9.68
CA TYR A 272 4.70 1.83 10.30
C TYR A 272 3.63 2.38 9.34
N PRO A 273 2.34 2.29 9.69
CA PRO A 273 1.28 2.87 8.90
C PRO A 273 1.31 4.41 8.98
N PRO A 274 0.90 5.13 7.92
CA PRO A 274 0.64 6.56 8.01
C PRO A 274 -0.56 6.83 8.94
N SER A 275 -0.72 8.07 9.38
CA SER A 275 -1.73 8.45 10.39
C SER A 275 -3.19 8.14 10.03
N TRP A 276 -3.47 8.02 8.72
CA TRP A 276 -4.79 7.71 8.17
C TRP A 276 -5.01 6.21 7.89
N VAL A 277 -4.06 5.38 8.29
CA VAL A 277 -4.17 3.93 8.25
C VAL A 277 -4.10 3.40 9.68
N ARG A 278 -5.02 2.50 10.01
CA ARG A 278 -4.97 1.70 11.24
C ARG A 278 -4.77 0.26 10.86
N VAL A 279 -3.81 -0.39 11.51
CA VAL A 279 -3.62 -1.84 11.41
C VAL A 279 -3.97 -2.46 12.75
N GLU A 280 -4.76 -3.51 12.69
CA GLU A 280 -5.21 -4.29 13.83
C GLU A 280 -4.91 -5.76 13.55
N VAL A 281 -4.77 -6.56 14.61
CA VAL A 281 -4.59 -8.01 14.51
C VAL A 281 -5.82 -8.70 15.04
N ARG A 282 -6.41 -9.58 14.24
CA ARG A 282 -7.64 -10.32 14.58
C ARG A 282 -7.38 -11.81 14.71
N ASP A 283 -8.20 -12.48 15.51
CA ASP A 283 -8.15 -13.94 15.66
C ASP A 283 -8.55 -14.59 14.31
N PRO A 284 -7.72 -15.46 13.71
CA PRO A 284 -8.03 -16.11 12.43
C PRO A 284 -9.28 -17.01 12.47
N GLU A 285 -9.65 -17.53 13.64
CA GLU A 285 -10.84 -18.36 13.81
C GLU A 285 -12.08 -17.53 14.15
N ASN A 286 -11.89 -16.33 14.71
CA ASN A 286 -12.95 -15.38 15.00
C ASN A 286 -12.52 -13.93 14.70
N PRO A 287 -12.70 -13.45 13.45
CA PRO A 287 -12.23 -12.12 13.04
C PRO A 287 -12.83 -10.94 13.84
N LEU A 288 -13.92 -11.15 14.58
CA LEU A 288 -14.52 -10.14 15.46
C LEU A 288 -13.63 -9.87 16.69
N ARG A 289 -12.82 -10.84 17.09
CA ARG A 289 -11.93 -10.75 18.24
C ARG A 289 -10.60 -10.13 17.85
N ARG A 290 -10.23 -9.04 18.54
CA ARG A 290 -8.89 -8.45 18.46
C ARG A 290 -7.89 -9.28 19.27
N GLN A 291 -6.69 -9.45 18.73
CA GLN A 291 -5.57 -10.03 19.45
C GLN A 291 -4.86 -8.96 20.30
N PRO A 292 -4.36 -9.34 21.48
CA PRO A 292 -3.43 -8.50 22.24
C PRO A 292 -2.16 -8.16 21.45
N GLU A 293 -1.43 -7.14 21.91
CA GLU A 293 -0.12 -6.81 21.32
C GLU A 293 0.84 -8.00 21.43
N GLY A 294 1.62 -8.23 20.36
CA GLY A 294 2.55 -9.37 20.25
C GLY A 294 1.91 -10.73 19.98
N GLU A 295 0.58 -10.86 20.04
CA GLU A 295 -0.09 -12.13 19.70
C GLU A 295 -0.33 -12.22 18.19
N PRO A 296 -0.06 -13.39 17.56
CA PRO A 296 -0.22 -13.56 16.13
C PRO A 296 -1.70 -13.65 15.73
N GLY A 297 -2.00 -13.13 14.54
CA GLY A 297 -3.32 -13.22 13.94
C GLY A 297 -3.35 -12.72 12.50
N VAL A 298 -4.54 -12.52 11.97
CA VAL A 298 -4.74 -11.97 10.64
C VAL A 298 -4.76 -10.45 10.70
N LEU A 299 -4.08 -9.79 9.75
CA LEU A 299 -4.05 -8.34 9.67
C LEU A 299 -5.39 -7.80 9.15
N ALA A 300 -5.96 -6.87 9.90
CA ALA A 300 -7.14 -6.10 9.54
C ALA A 300 -6.73 -4.63 9.40
N ILE A 301 -7.07 -4.01 8.27
CA ILE A 301 -6.56 -2.70 7.89
C ILE A 301 -7.74 -1.76 7.67
N ILE A 302 -7.68 -0.58 8.28
CA ILE A 302 -8.54 0.55 7.95
C ILE A 302 -7.69 1.56 7.18
N ASP A 303 -8.04 1.84 5.93
CA ASP A 303 -7.39 2.84 5.08
C ASP A 303 -8.40 3.93 4.69
N LEU A 304 -8.26 5.13 5.27
CA LEU A 304 -9.18 6.23 4.98
C LEU A 304 -9.04 6.73 3.54
N ALA A 305 -7.91 6.48 2.86
CA ALA A 305 -7.73 6.84 1.44
C ALA A 305 -8.69 6.06 0.52
N ASN A 306 -9.20 4.91 0.98
CA ASN A 306 -10.17 4.08 0.26
C ASN A 306 -11.64 4.56 0.39
N MET A 307 -11.90 5.82 0.74
CA MET A 307 -13.26 6.32 1.04
C MET A 307 -14.32 6.08 -0.05
N TYR A 308 -13.90 5.91 -1.31
CA TYR A 308 -14.79 5.61 -2.45
C TYR A 308 -14.85 4.12 -2.83
N SER A 309 -14.06 3.27 -2.18
CA SER A 309 -14.09 1.81 -2.25
C SER A 309 -14.37 1.24 -0.85
N ILE A 310 -13.68 0.20 -0.40
CA ILE A 310 -13.80 -0.37 0.95
C ILE A 310 -12.60 0.05 1.79
N SER A 311 -12.86 0.74 2.91
CA SER A 311 -11.82 1.22 3.80
C SER A 311 -11.42 0.21 4.86
N ALA A 312 -12.33 -0.63 5.34
CA ALA A 312 -12.04 -1.66 6.33
C ALA A 312 -11.88 -3.02 5.65
N ILE A 313 -10.65 -3.54 5.60
CA ILE A 313 -10.29 -4.76 4.89
C ILE A 313 -9.71 -5.78 5.87
N LEU A 314 -10.29 -6.98 5.88
CA LEU A 314 -9.67 -8.15 6.53
C LEU A 314 -8.77 -8.83 5.49
N THR A 315 -7.46 -8.75 5.68
CA THR A 315 -6.50 -9.31 4.72
C THR A 315 -6.41 -10.83 4.86
N GLU A 316 -5.53 -11.44 4.07
CA GLU A 316 -5.11 -12.83 4.28
C GLU A 316 -3.73 -12.91 4.92
N ASP A 317 -3.08 -11.79 5.19
CA ASP A 317 -1.70 -11.77 5.68
C ASP A 317 -1.69 -11.93 7.21
N LEU A 318 -0.74 -12.73 7.69
CA LEU A 318 -0.54 -13.01 9.12
C LEU A 318 0.48 -12.04 9.69
N GLY A 319 0.26 -11.60 10.92
CA GLY A 319 1.14 -10.67 11.60
C GLY A 319 0.82 -10.52 13.07
N GLU A 320 1.55 -9.61 13.69
CA GLU A 320 1.44 -9.25 15.11
C GLU A 320 1.64 -7.73 15.27
N GLN A 321 0.97 -7.15 16.26
CA GLN A 321 1.10 -5.73 16.59
C GLN A 321 2.39 -5.49 17.38
N VAL A 322 3.10 -4.41 17.07
CA VAL A 322 4.33 -3.99 17.75
C VAL A 322 4.30 -2.48 17.97
N GLY A 323 3.87 -2.03 19.15
CA GLY A 323 3.65 -0.62 19.44
C GLY A 323 2.71 0.05 18.42
N GLU A 324 3.18 1.12 17.79
CA GLU A 324 2.45 1.83 16.72
C GLU A 324 2.60 1.16 15.33
N GLY A 325 3.38 0.08 15.22
CA GLY A 325 3.62 -0.64 13.97
C GLY A 325 3.17 -2.10 14.02
N PHE A 326 3.51 -2.85 12.99
CA PHE A 326 3.16 -4.27 12.86
C PHE A 326 4.25 -5.06 12.12
N ARG A 327 4.32 -6.37 12.37
CA ARG A 327 5.14 -7.29 11.58
C ARG A 327 4.27 -8.15 10.69
N VAL A 328 4.79 -8.49 9.52
CA VAL A 328 4.19 -9.47 8.61
C VAL A 328 4.99 -10.77 8.72
N THR A 329 4.32 -11.82 9.21
CA THR A 329 4.92 -13.13 9.53
C THR A 329 4.55 -14.21 8.51
N GLY A 330 3.50 -14.02 7.73
CA GLY A 330 3.10 -15.00 6.72
C GLY A 330 1.78 -14.66 6.04
N ARG A 331 1.10 -15.68 5.53
CA ARG A 331 -0.25 -15.59 4.97
C ARG A 331 -1.05 -16.82 5.36
N LEU A 332 -2.36 -16.64 5.51
CA LEU A 332 -3.29 -17.73 5.81
C LEU A 332 -3.20 -18.84 4.77
N THR A 333 -3.39 -20.08 5.22
CA THR A 333 -3.45 -21.26 4.35
C THR A 333 -4.64 -22.15 4.74
N GLY A 334 -5.13 -22.94 3.76
CA GLY A 334 -6.05 -24.04 4.01
C GLY A 334 -7.32 -23.69 4.80
N SER A 335 -7.46 -24.26 6.02
CA SER A 335 -8.65 -24.11 6.87
C SER A 335 -8.84 -22.70 7.43
N GLN A 336 -7.78 -21.93 7.65
CA GLN A 336 -7.88 -20.61 8.27
C GLN A 336 -8.55 -19.59 7.33
N LEU A 337 -8.35 -19.73 6.02
CA LEU A 337 -9.06 -18.95 4.99
C LEU A 337 -10.58 -19.17 5.06
N ARG A 338 -11.03 -20.38 5.41
CA ARG A 338 -12.47 -20.67 5.53
C ARG A 338 -13.08 -19.96 6.72
N GLY A 339 -12.37 -19.88 7.85
CA GLY A 339 -12.78 -19.13 9.04
C GLY A 339 -13.00 -17.64 8.73
N CYS A 340 -12.00 -16.98 8.13
CA CYS A 340 -12.07 -15.56 7.79
C CYS A 340 -13.14 -15.21 6.74
N ASN A 341 -13.53 -16.17 5.89
CA ASN A 341 -14.52 -15.97 4.84
C ASN A 341 -15.93 -16.48 5.19
N MET A 342 -16.19 -16.96 6.42
CA MET A 342 -17.46 -17.63 6.74
C MET A 342 -18.68 -16.76 6.44
N LEU A 343 -18.74 -15.54 6.99
CA LEU A 343 -19.88 -14.63 6.77
C LEU A 343 -20.02 -14.22 5.29
N LEU A 344 -18.91 -14.12 4.55
CA LEU A 344 -18.95 -13.84 3.11
C LEU A 344 -19.53 -15.01 2.31
N ASN A 345 -19.35 -16.25 2.77
CA ASN A 345 -19.91 -17.44 2.12
C ASN A 345 -21.43 -17.57 2.34
N ASP A 346 -21.96 -16.93 3.38
CA ASP A 346 -23.40 -16.88 3.67
C ASP A 346 -24.13 -15.82 2.82
N LEU A 347 -23.39 -14.93 2.12
CA LEU A 347 -23.92 -13.88 1.24
C LEU A 347 -24.18 -14.33 -0.21
N ARG A 348 -24.21 -15.64 -0.46
CA ARG A 348 -24.39 -16.25 -1.80
C ARG A 348 -25.72 -15.91 -2.45
#